data_AF-A0A3D8HXP8-F1
#
_entry.id   AF-A0A3D8HXP8-F1
#
_cell.length_a   1.000
_cell.length_b   1.000
_cell.length_c   1.000
_cell.angle_alpha   90.00
_cell.angle_beta   90.00
_cell.angle_gamma   90.00
#
_symmetry.space_group_name_H-M   'P 1'
#
loop_
_entity.id
_entity.type
_entity.pdbx_description
1 polymer ?
#
loop_
_entity_poly.entity_id
_entity_poly.type
_entity_poly.pdbx_seq_one_letter_code
_entity_poly.pdbx_strand_id
1 'polypeptide(L)'
;MIKSYQKPFKRVLNLKNIFILLCFLFSGCGFYKDSFKPEVLAEKKILSSRKAEIITDDKVSMVVIATYLNNVNPDIYNTREYFLIEIFSELDIPFIDYMHFSITDNEYFLWAREVNKDEFDNVINVSNKWSKLFLVAFSDINEYNKKDLKLHLEIDTIGSMIFDFTYQVFEMKL
;
A
#
# COMPACT_ATOMS: atom_id res chain seq x y z
N MET A 1 45.30 -74.65 15.28
CA MET A 1 45.93 -73.37 14.92
C MET A 1 44.96 -72.63 14.00
N ILE A 2 44.12 -71.74 14.54
CA ILE A 2 43.02 -71.07 13.83
C ILE A 2 43.54 -69.72 13.32
N LYS A 3 43.60 -69.51 12.00
CA LYS A 3 43.91 -68.20 11.42
C LYS A 3 42.61 -67.39 11.26
N SER A 4 42.49 -66.35 12.07
CA SER A 4 41.57 -65.22 11.89
C SER A 4 41.86 -64.51 10.56
N TYR A 5 40.82 -64.29 9.74
CA TYR A 5 40.88 -63.47 8.53
C TYR A 5 39.88 -62.31 8.70
N GLN A 6 40.38 -61.16 9.16
CA GLN A 6 39.64 -59.90 9.08
C GLN A 6 39.71 -59.36 7.64
N LYS A 7 38.55 -59.15 7.00
CA LYS A 7 38.44 -58.40 5.74
C LYS A 7 38.54 -56.89 6.03
N PRO A 8 39.37 -56.12 5.30
CA PRO A 8 39.33 -54.67 5.38
C PRO A 8 38.16 -54.12 4.54
N PHE A 9 37.31 -53.32 5.20
CA PHE A 9 36.25 -52.51 4.59
C PHE A 9 36.89 -51.39 3.77
N LYS A 10 37.10 -51.62 2.46
CA LYS A 10 37.52 -50.58 1.51
C LYS A 10 36.33 -49.69 1.16
N ARG A 11 36.20 -48.55 1.85
CA ARG A 11 35.30 -47.46 1.46
C ARG A 11 35.95 -46.69 0.32
N VAL A 12 35.79 -47.17 -0.92
CA VAL A 12 36.19 -46.42 -2.12
C VAL A 12 35.10 -45.39 -2.40
N LEU A 13 35.18 -44.26 -1.72
CA LEU A 13 34.39 -43.08 -2.09
C LEU A 13 35.05 -42.48 -3.33
N ASN A 14 34.60 -42.91 -4.51
CA ASN A 14 35.11 -42.42 -5.78
C ASN A 14 34.91 -40.89 -5.86
N LEU A 15 35.99 -40.15 -6.09
CA LEU A 15 35.98 -38.69 -6.26
C LEU A 15 34.98 -38.24 -7.35
N LYS A 16 34.78 -39.11 -8.36
CA LYS A 16 33.80 -38.94 -9.43
C LYS A 16 32.34 -38.93 -8.92
N ASN A 17 32.02 -39.71 -7.89
CA ASN A 17 30.70 -39.74 -7.29
C ASN A 17 30.46 -38.54 -6.35
N ILE A 18 31.52 -38.03 -5.71
CA ILE A 18 31.47 -36.78 -4.94
C ILE A 18 31.19 -35.59 -5.88
N PHE A 19 31.82 -35.57 -7.06
CA PHE A 19 31.62 -34.51 -8.04
C PHE A 19 30.18 -34.49 -8.60
N ILE A 20 29.59 -35.66 -8.85
CA ILE A 20 28.19 -35.79 -9.30
C ILE A 20 27.21 -35.36 -8.19
N LEU A 21 27.50 -35.70 -6.94
CA LEU A 21 26.70 -35.25 -5.79
C LEU A 21 26.79 -33.72 -5.60
N LEU A 22 27.97 -33.15 -5.81
CA LEU A 22 28.20 -31.71 -5.72
C LEU A 22 27.44 -30.96 -6.83
N CYS A 23 27.44 -31.45 -8.06
CA CYS A 23 26.66 -30.86 -9.16
C CYS A 23 25.15 -30.86 -8.88
N PHE A 24 24.63 -31.89 -8.20
CA PHE A 24 23.21 -31.95 -7.82
C PHE A 24 22.82 -30.91 -6.76
N LEU A 25 23.76 -30.48 -5.91
CA LEU A 25 23.52 -29.44 -4.91
C LEU A 25 23.52 -28.02 -5.49
N PHE A 26 24.05 -27.82 -6.70
CA PHE A 26 24.08 -26.51 -7.38
C PHE A 26 23.05 -26.34 -8.51
N SER A 27 22.22 -27.35 -8.80
CA SER A 27 21.15 -27.27 -9.81
C SER A 27 19.92 -26.47 -9.34
N GLY A 28 19.92 -25.94 -8.12
CA GLY A 28 18.82 -25.18 -7.53
C GLY A 28 18.90 -23.68 -7.77
N CYS A 29 19.13 -23.22 -9.01
CA CYS A 29 18.97 -21.81 -9.38
C CYS A 29 17.67 -21.63 -10.19
N GLY A 30 16.54 -21.77 -9.50
CA GLY A 30 15.26 -21.28 -10.01
C GLY A 30 15.23 -19.77 -9.89
N PHE A 31 15.44 -19.06 -11.00
CA PHE A 31 15.17 -17.63 -11.09
C PHE A 31 13.65 -17.40 -11.00
N TYR A 32 13.13 -17.19 -9.80
CA TYR A 32 11.81 -16.59 -9.59
C TYR A 32 11.93 -15.08 -9.87
N LYS A 33 11.80 -14.70 -11.14
CA LYS A 33 11.51 -13.32 -11.51
C LYS A 33 9.97 -13.22 -11.57
N ASP A 34 9.40 -12.29 -10.80
CA ASP A 34 7.99 -11.82 -10.85
C ASP A 34 6.93 -12.29 -9.81
N SER A 35 7.28 -12.91 -8.67
CA SER A 35 6.26 -13.13 -7.61
C SER A 35 6.14 -12.02 -6.55
N PHE A 36 6.97 -10.96 -6.58
CA PHE A 36 7.04 -9.94 -5.52
C PHE A 36 6.43 -8.57 -5.87
N LYS A 37 5.78 -8.39 -7.03
CA LYS A 37 5.26 -7.08 -7.46
C LYS A 37 3.98 -6.60 -6.72
N PRO A 38 2.99 -7.46 -6.39
CA PRO A 38 1.78 -7.01 -5.70
C PRO A 38 2.06 -6.45 -4.30
N GLU A 39 3.04 -7.04 -3.60
CA GLU A 39 3.39 -6.70 -2.22
C GLU A 39 3.90 -5.26 -2.11
N VAL A 40 4.71 -4.80 -3.07
CA VAL A 40 5.28 -3.44 -3.06
C VAL A 40 4.20 -2.36 -3.25
N LEU A 41 3.23 -2.56 -4.16
CA LEU A 41 2.16 -1.59 -4.35
C LEU A 41 1.19 -1.57 -3.16
N ALA A 42 0.86 -2.74 -2.61
CA ALA A 42 0.03 -2.84 -1.42
C ALA A 42 0.71 -2.17 -0.20
N GLU A 43 2.02 -2.38 -0.02
CA GLU A 43 2.80 -1.73 1.03
C GLU A 43 2.81 -0.21 0.85
N LYS A 44 3.13 0.28 -0.36
CA LYS A 44 3.09 1.72 -0.66
C LYS A 44 1.73 2.33 -0.40
N LYS A 45 0.65 1.63 -0.77
CA LYS A 45 -0.73 2.04 -0.47
C LYS A 45 -0.91 2.23 1.02
N ILE A 46 -0.58 1.21 1.83
CA ILE A 46 -0.69 1.28 3.30
C ILE A 46 0.12 2.45 3.88
N LEU A 47 1.38 2.61 3.47
CA LEU A 47 2.25 3.69 3.95
C LEU A 47 1.75 5.08 3.56
N SER A 48 1.06 5.17 2.41
CA SER A 48 0.48 6.39 1.88
C SER A 48 -0.97 6.61 2.29
N SER A 49 -1.50 5.79 3.21
CA SER A 49 -2.85 5.93 3.73
C SER A 49 -2.86 6.55 5.13
N ARG A 50 -3.90 7.33 5.43
CA ARG A 50 -4.21 7.88 6.75
C ARG A 50 -5.68 7.61 7.06
N LYS A 51 -5.96 7.23 8.30
CA LYS A 51 -7.30 6.89 8.77
C LYS A 51 -7.77 7.92 9.78
N ALA A 52 -9.01 8.36 9.66
CA ALA A 52 -9.70 9.20 10.62
C ALA A 52 -11.12 8.67 10.86
N GLU A 53 -11.69 9.02 12.00
CA GLU A 53 -13.01 8.56 12.41
C GLU A 53 -13.78 9.74 13.01
N ILE A 54 -15.10 9.76 12.81
CA ILE A 54 -16.02 10.61 13.56
C ILE A 54 -16.81 9.71 14.52
N ILE A 55 -16.85 10.14 15.78
CA ILE A 55 -17.55 9.45 16.85
C ILE A 55 -18.72 10.34 17.28
N THR A 56 -19.92 9.76 17.30
CA THR A 56 -21.17 10.40 17.72
C THR A 56 -21.83 9.49 18.74
N ASP A 57 -22.25 10.02 19.89
CA ASP A 57 -22.89 9.27 20.97
C ASP A 57 -22.14 7.98 21.37
N ASP A 58 -20.81 8.10 21.54
CA ASP A 58 -19.89 6.99 21.87
C ASP A 58 -19.84 5.84 20.84
N LYS A 59 -20.27 6.10 19.61
CA LYS A 59 -20.19 5.14 18.48
C LYS A 59 -19.49 5.76 17.29
N VAL A 60 -18.73 4.92 16.57
CA VAL A 60 -18.10 5.33 15.31
C VAL A 60 -19.20 5.47 14.26
N SER A 61 -19.54 6.71 13.90
CA SER A 61 -20.55 6.99 12.86
C SER A 61 -19.95 6.98 11.46
N MET A 62 -18.64 7.26 11.37
CA MET A 62 -17.92 7.26 10.10
C MET A 62 -16.43 6.95 10.28
N VAL A 63 -15.91 6.16 9.35
CA VAL A 63 -14.48 5.90 9.17
C VAL A 63 -14.11 6.33 7.76
N VAL A 64 -13.05 7.12 7.65
CA VAL A 64 -12.51 7.56 6.36
C VAL A 64 -11.04 7.19 6.29
N ILE A 65 -10.64 6.62 5.15
CA ILE A 65 -9.25 6.33 4.83
C ILE A 65 -8.90 7.14 3.59
N ALA A 66 -7.99 8.08 3.75
CA ALA A 66 -7.44 8.86 2.64
C ALA A 66 -6.08 8.28 2.23
N THR A 67 -5.89 8.02 0.94
CA THR A 67 -4.63 7.52 0.39
C THR A 67 -4.08 8.50 -0.64
N TYR A 68 -2.85 8.96 -0.46
CA TYR A 68 -2.19 9.85 -1.41
C TYR A 68 -1.55 9.04 -2.54
N LEU A 69 -2.15 9.08 -3.73
CA LEU A 69 -1.88 8.14 -4.83
C LEU A 69 -0.56 8.42 -5.56
N ASN A 70 -0.07 9.65 -5.53
CA ASN A 70 1.20 10.04 -6.15
C ASN A 70 2.37 9.24 -5.57
N ASN A 71 2.30 8.88 -4.29
CA ASN A 71 3.30 8.03 -3.64
C ASN A 71 3.17 6.55 -3.99
N VAL A 72 1.94 6.11 -4.26
CA VAL A 72 1.62 4.71 -4.53
C VAL A 72 2.08 4.33 -5.93
N ASN A 73 1.71 5.14 -6.92
CA ASN A 73 2.04 4.92 -8.31
C ASN A 73 2.31 6.26 -9.05
N PRO A 74 3.51 6.84 -8.89
CA PRO A 74 3.86 8.11 -9.51
C PRO A 74 3.88 8.06 -11.04
N ASP A 75 4.04 6.88 -11.66
CA ASP A 75 4.02 6.77 -13.12
C ASP A 75 2.64 7.12 -13.71
N ILE A 76 1.57 6.85 -12.95
CA ILE A 76 0.18 7.14 -13.33
C ILE A 76 -0.29 8.48 -12.73
N TYR A 77 0.06 8.76 -11.48
CA TYR A 77 -0.41 9.91 -10.71
C TYR A 77 0.70 10.95 -10.52
N ASN A 78 1.08 11.66 -11.59
CA ASN A 78 2.17 12.67 -11.57
C ASN A 78 1.80 14.07 -12.05
N THR A 79 0.60 14.28 -12.59
CA THR A 79 0.22 15.58 -13.17
C THR A 79 -0.52 16.50 -12.20
N ARG A 80 -0.97 15.95 -11.08
CA ARG A 80 -1.83 16.58 -10.07
C ARG A 80 -1.63 15.86 -8.74
N GLU A 81 -2.14 16.44 -7.66
CA GLU A 81 -2.27 15.70 -6.40
C GLU A 81 -3.54 14.88 -6.39
N TYR A 82 -3.39 13.56 -6.27
CA TYR A 82 -4.51 12.63 -6.30
C TYR A 82 -4.68 11.94 -4.95
N PHE A 83 -5.92 11.93 -4.46
CA PHE A 83 -6.30 11.21 -3.25
C PHE A 83 -7.40 10.21 -3.54
N LEU A 84 -7.23 9.00 -3.01
CA LEU A 84 -8.28 7.99 -2.95
C LEU A 84 -8.91 8.03 -1.56
N ILE A 85 -10.21 8.31 -1.50
CA ILE A 85 -10.96 8.47 -0.25
C ILE A 85 -11.94 7.30 -0.13
N GLU A 86 -11.67 6.41 0.82
CA GLU A 86 -12.57 5.31 1.16
C GLU A 86 -13.39 5.71 2.40
N ILE A 87 -14.72 5.66 2.28
CA ILE A 87 -15.65 6.06 3.34
C ILE A 87 -16.51 4.87 3.73
N PHE A 88 -16.44 4.48 4.99
CA PHE A 88 -17.36 3.55 5.62
C PHE A 88 -18.21 4.33 6.63
N SER A 89 -19.52 4.33 6.44
CA SER A 89 -20.45 5.02 7.34
C SER A 89 -21.75 4.24 7.48
N GLU A 90 -22.35 4.34 8.65
CA GLU A 90 -23.73 3.89 8.88
C GLU A 90 -24.76 4.92 8.38
N LEU A 91 -24.31 6.13 8.03
CA LEU A 91 -25.15 7.22 7.54
C LEU A 91 -25.43 7.06 6.05
N ASP A 92 -26.71 7.12 5.68
CA ASP A 92 -27.12 7.11 4.28
C ASP A 92 -27.26 8.56 3.77
N ILE A 93 -26.11 9.15 3.40
CA ILE A 93 -26.04 10.50 2.84
C ILE A 93 -25.44 10.48 1.42
N PRO A 94 -25.84 11.43 0.56
CA PRO A 94 -25.22 11.62 -0.76
C PRO A 94 -23.88 12.35 -0.60
N PHE A 95 -22.85 11.61 -0.18
CA PHE A 95 -21.52 12.14 0.17
C PHE A 95 -20.95 13.14 -0.85
N ILE A 96 -21.12 12.90 -2.15
CA ILE A 96 -20.54 13.77 -3.18
C ILE A 96 -21.00 15.23 -3.09
N ASP A 97 -22.23 15.47 -2.61
CA ASP A 97 -22.81 16.80 -2.52
C ASP A 97 -22.49 17.51 -1.19
N TYR A 98 -22.00 16.77 -0.20
CA TYR A 98 -21.81 17.22 1.19
C TYR A 98 -20.33 17.23 1.61
N MET A 99 -19.44 16.72 0.76
CA MET A 99 -18.01 16.65 1.03
C MET A 99 -17.26 17.82 0.39
N HIS A 100 -16.51 18.53 1.22
CA HIS A 100 -15.60 19.58 0.79
C HIS A 100 -14.17 19.18 1.12
N PHE A 101 -13.33 19.19 0.09
CA PHE A 101 -11.92 18.83 0.23
C PHE A 101 -11.02 20.06 0.03
N SER A 102 -10.01 20.20 0.89
CA SER A 102 -8.93 21.16 0.68
C SER A 102 -7.59 20.54 1.09
N ILE A 103 -6.50 21.06 0.57
CA ILE A 103 -5.14 20.70 1.01
C ILE A 103 -4.46 21.90 1.67
N THR A 104 -3.22 21.71 2.12
CA THR A 104 -2.34 22.77 2.65
C THR A 104 -2.41 24.04 1.80
N ASP A 105 -2.35 25.19 2.46
CA ASP A 105 -2.60 26.53 1.88
C ASP A 105 -4.05 26.80 1.46
N ASN A 106 -5.01 25.99 1.94
CA ASN A 106 -6.44 26.08 1.60
C ASN A 106 -6.71 25.98 0.09
N GLU A 107 -5.89 25.20 -0.64
CA GLU A 107 -6.19 24.91 -2.03
C GLU A 107 -7.36 23.91 -2.09
N TYR A 108 -8.44 24.31 -2.76
CA TYR A 108 -9.62 23.50 -2.92
C TYR A 108 -9.45 22.48 -4.04
N PHE A 109 -10.16 21.36 -3.90
CA PHE A 109 -10.20 20.31 -4.92
C PHE A 109 -10.70 20.86 -6.27
N LEU A 110 -10.17 20.30 -7.34
CA LEU A 110 -10.61 20.60 -8.71
C LEU A 110 -11.84 19.79 -9.08
N TRP A 111 -11.84 18.52 -8.68
CA TRP A 111 -12.98 17.62 -8.86
C TRP A 111 -12.86 16.43 -7.89
N ALA A 112 -14.02 15.90 -7.54
CA ALA A 112 -14.19 14.67 -6.80
C ALA A 112 -15.22 13.83 -7.56
N ARG A 113 -15.03 12.51 -7.59
CA ARG A 113 -16.01 11.59 -8.17
C ARG A 113 -16.03 10.28 -7.40
N GLU A 114 -17.19 9.65 -7.35
CA GLU A 114 -17.27 8.25 -6.91
C GLU A 114 -16.62 7.35 -7.96
N VAL A 115 -15.95 6.30 -7.49
CA VAL A 115 -15.28 5.30 -8.31
C VAL A 115 -16.18 4.08 -8.42
N ASN A 116 -16.46 3.67 -9.65
CA ASN A 116 -17.27 2.48 -9.88
C ASN A 116 -16.45 1.20 -9.72
N LYS A 117 -17.12 0.10 -9.39
CA LYS A 117 -16.47 -1.20 -9.13
C LYS A 117 -15.75 -1.77 -10.34
N ASP A 118 -16.16 -1.40 -11.55
CA ASP A 118 -15.52 -1.80 -12.81
C ASP A 118 -14.21 -1.06 -13.07
N GLU A 119 -13.97 0.07 -12.40
CA GLU A 119 -12.71 0.82 -12.46
C GLU A 119 -11.69 0.30 -11.45
N PHE A 120 -12.03 -0.73 -10.65
CA PHE A 120 -11.13 -1.23 -9.63
C PHE A 120 -9.93 -1.96 -10.22
N ASP A 121 -8.77 -1.71 -9.63
CA ASP A 121 -7.51 -2.34 -9.97
C ASP A 121 -6.69 -2.67 -8.71
N ASN A 122 -5.38 -2.88 -8.88
CA ASN A 122 -4.49 -3.20 -7.77
C ASN A 122 -4.28 -2.03 -6.79
N VAL A 123 -4.54 -0.78 -7.21
CA VAL A 123 -4.37 0.45 -6.42
C VAL A 123 -5.73 0.99 -5.97
N ILE A 124 -6.64 1.16 -6.92
CA ILE A 124 -8.02 1.60 -6.73
C ILE A 124 -8.86 0.38 -6.36
N ASN A 125 -8.98 0.14 -5.07
CA ASN A 125 -9.91 -0.86 -4.54
C ASN A 125 -10.32 -0.46 -3.12
N VAL A 126 -11.47 -0.98 -2.70
CA VAL A 126 -11.97 -0.85 -1.34
C VAL A 126 -11.34 -1.91 -0.45
N SER A 127 -10.96 -1.51 0.76
CA SER A 127 -10.61 -2.45 1.82
C SER A 127 -11.85 -3.15 2.39
N ASN A 128 -13.02 -2.52 2.27
CA ASN A 128 -14.30 -3.02 2.75
C ASN A 128 -15.41 -2.90 1.68
N LYS A 129 -16.18 -3.98 1.48
CA LYS A 129 -17.26 -4.07 0.48
C LYS A 129 -18.44 -3.09 0.68
N TRP A 130 -18.58 -2.54 1.87
CA TRP A 130 -19.61 -1.57 2.22
C TRP A 130 -19.13 -0.12 2.10
N SER A 131 -17.84 0.08 1.82
CA SER A 131 -17.30 1.42 1.63
C SER A 131 -17.70 2.01 0.28
N LYS A 132 -17.90 3.32 0.27
CA LYS A 132 -17.89 4.12 -0.96
C LYS A 132 -16.47 4.61 -1.21
N LEU A 133 -16.07 4.70 -2.47
CA LEU A 133 -14.71 5.06 -2.86
C LEU A 133 -14.76 6.28 -3.77
N PHE A 134 -13.96 7.29 -3.47
CA PHE A 134 -13.90 8.53 -4.24
C PHE A 134 -12.48 8.80 -4.71
N LEU A 135 -12.35 9.33 -5.91
CA LEU A 135 -11.11 9.88 -6.44
C LEU A 135 -11.23 11.40 -6.43
N VAL A 136 -10.26 12.05 -5.79
CA VAL A 136 -10.19 13.50 -5.62
C VAL A 136 -8.88 14.00 -6.22
N ALA A 137 -8.94 15.12 -6.95
CA ALA A 137 -7.77 15.74 -7.54
C ALA A 137 -7.65 17.22 -7.17
N PHE A 138 -6.42 17.68 -6.96
CA PHE A 138 -6.05 19.09 -6.77
C PHE A 138 -5.10 19.56 -7.88
N SER A 139 -4.69 20.81 -7.89
CA SER A 139 -3.57 21.22 -8.75
C SER A 139 -2.28 20.62 -8.18
N ASP A 140 -1.27 20.44 -9.04
CA ASP A 140 0.07 20.06 -8.57
C ASP A 140 0.61 21.17 -7.66
N ILE A 141 1.12 20.79 -6.50
CA ILE A 141 1.71 21.71 -5.53
C ILE A 141 3.24 21.62 -5.57
N ASN A 142 3.91 22.70 -5.22
CA ASN A 142 5.38 22.72 -5.22
C ASN A 142 5.96 21.73 -4.17
N GLU A 143 7.19 21.27 -4.39
CA GLU A 143 7.89 20.32 -3.51
C GLU A 143 8.07 20.80 -2.06
N TYR A 144 8.04 22.11 -1.82
CA TYR A 144 8.11 22.66 -0.47
C TYR A 144 6.79 22.41 0.28
N ASN A 145 5.66 22.73 -0.35
CA ASN A 145 4.32 22.52 0.19
C ASN A 145 3.99 21.02 0.34
N LYS A 146 4.55 20.15 -0.52
CA LYS A 146 4.42 18.68 -0.38
C LYS A 146 4.95 18.15 0.95
N LYS A 147 5.92 18.83 1.57
CA LYS A 147 6.50 18.38 2.85
C LYS A 147 5.53 18.49 4.01
N ASP A 148 4.65 19.49 3.97
CA ASP A 148 3.63 19.76 4.99
C ASP A 148 2.23 19.47 4.46
N LEU A 149 2.10 18.46 3.59
CA LEU A 149 0.84 18.11 2.93
C LEU A 149 -0.19 17.56 3.93
N LYS A 150 -1.31 18.26 4.05
CA LYS A 150 -2.47 17.85 4.84
C LYS A 150 -3.70 17.90 3.97
N LEU A 151 -4.50 16.84 4.01
CA LEU A 151 -5.82 16.82 3.39
C LEU A 151 -6.86 17.14 4.46
N HIS A 152 -7.67 18.15 4.21
CA HIS A 152 -8.82 18.53 5.00
C HIS A 152 -10.07 18.01 4.30
N LEU A 153 -10.89 17.25 5.02
CA LEU A 153 -12.20 16.81 4.60
C LEU A 153 -13.23 17.42 5.56
N GLU A 154 -14.13 18.23 5.04
CA GLU A 154 -15.30 18.71 5.75
C GLU A 154 -16.54 18.02 5.18
N ILE A 155 -17.41 17.55 6.07
CA ILE A 155 -18.68 16.92 5.73
C ILE A 155 -19.77 17.70 6.42
N ASP A 156 -20.62 18.33 5.61
CA ASP A 156 -21.72 19.18 6.07
C ASP A 156 -22.54 18.49 7.16
N THR A 157 -22.80 19.21 8.24
CA THR A 157 -23.59 18.77 9.41
C THR A 157 -23.03 17.61 10.24
N ILE A 158 -21.90 17.01 9.82
CA ILE A 158 -21.29 15.85 10.49
C ILE A 158 -19.98 16.23 11.18
N GLY A 159 -19.11 16.96 10.48
CA GLY A 159 -17.84 17.43 11.04
C GLY A 159 -16.69 17.44 10.04
N SER A 160 -15.48 17.59 10.54
CA SER A 160 -14.26 17.71 9.72
C SER A 160 -13.18 16.73 10.18
N MET A 161 -12.38 16.27 9.23
CA MET A 161 -11.21 15.41 9.45
C MET A 161 -9.97 16.03 8.79
N ILE A 162 -8.82 15.78 9.38
CA ILE A 162 -7.51 16.18 8.84
C ILE A 162 -6.65 14.94 8.72
N PHE A 163 -6.13 14.70 7.52
CA PHE A 163 -5.20 13.62 7.21
C PHE A 163 -3.82 14.20 6.98
N ASP A 164 -2.90 13.89 7.88
CA ASP A 164 -1.54 14.43 7.84
C ASP A 164 -0.60 13.51 7.04
N PHE A 165 -0.20 13.98 5.85
CA PHE A 165 0.75 13.31 4.96
C PHE A 165 2.14 13.94 5.04
N THR A 166 2.40 14.78 6.06
CA THR A 166 3.73 15.33 6.32
C THR A 166 4.72 14.17 6.44
N TYR A 167 5.76 14.21 5.61
CA TYR A 167 6.82 13.24 5.67
C TYR A 167 7.73 13.56 6.84
N GLN A 168 7.66 12.76 7.91
CA GLN A 168 8.81 12.63 8.77
C GLN A 168 9.87 11.90 7.95
N VAL A 169 10.93 12.62 7.56
CA VAL A 169 12.14 12.01 7.02
C VAL A 169 12.72 11.15 8.14
N PHE A 170 12.27 9.91 8.24
CA PHE A 170 13.03 8.89 8.92
C PHE A 170 14.22 8.61 8.01
N GLU A 171 15.34 9.30 8.26
CA GLU A 171 16.64 8.84 7.79
C GLU A 171 16.86 7.44 8.37
N MET A 172 16.38 6.41 7.67
CA MET A 172 16.83 5.05 7.91
C MET A 172 18.28 5.02 7.48
N LYS A 173 19.18 5.22 8.45
CA LYS A 173 20.59 4.89 8.30
C LYS A 173 20.66 3.38 8.06
N LEU A 174 20.76 3.01 6.78
CA LEU A 174 21.17 1.68 6.33
C LEU A 174 22.60 1.40 6.77
#